data_AF-A0A378L9M7-F1
#
_entry.id   AF-A0A378L9M7-F1
#
_cell.length_a   1.000
_cell.length_b   1.000
_cell.length_c   1.000
_cell.angle_alpha   90.00
_cell.angle_beta   90.00
_cell.angle_gamma   90.00
#
_symmetry.space_group_name_H-M   'P 1'
#
loop_
_entity.id
_entity.type
_entity.pdbx_description
1 polymer ?
#
loop_
_entity_poly.entity_id
_entity_poly.type
_entity_poly.pdbx_seq_one_letter_code
_entity_poly.pdbx_strand_id
1 'polypeptide(L)'
;MQSRLTQLALNPLKFAFNKSVLSSLRKTHGSLFFPDKLDISYPRLSSIEINEGISQLHDSLPSGKNFLFRGTEGTKEVHEAMTTDYLGWSSVQRRKAPSHDLVDYLVSNNSRYFFSASPCKYTVRPYAAGISIVPCKGYIWVIGLPKVYTIPQKHLFLNEEMFDSYSRRQIQQLEEGEKYHPIKRTTADNNEVTVIVGARKEDNWALKVSEDVAKIIQVRGPGRLLGKFMSSDEIVHVQDWTNPGFKKRVWSLEIVFSEGIKAEHYDKMNARARELGLIGSDERLLTLDDASSVVDSKELEELNTHYTTTETHRVLKVHKGIPLGHKESLIEYMVAEIQGSTKLEELVRCDHSYTL
;
A
#
# COMPACT_ATOMS: atom_id res chain seq x y z
N MET A 1 -14.75 18.90 36.24
CA MET A 1 -14.18 17.59 35.88
C MET A 1 -13.35 17.76 34.62
N GLN A 2 -12.04 17.97 34.77
CA GLN A 2 -11.10 18.09 33.66
C GLN A 2 -10.63 16.68 33.25
N SER A 3 -10.89 16.31 32.00
CA SER A 3 -10.35 15.09 31.40
C SER A 3 -8.84 15.23 31.27
N ARG A 4 -8.09 14.39 31.98
CA ARG A 4 -6.65 14.21 31.77
C ARG A 4 -6.45 13.67 30.35
N LEU A 5 -6.06 14.54 29.43
CA LEU A 5 -5.36 14.18 28.21
C LEU A 5 -4.02 13.58 28.65
N THR A 6 -3.94 12.25 28.65
CA THR A 6 -2.67 11.53 28.63
C THR A 6 -1.98 11.90 27.31
N GLN A 7 -1.11 12.91 27.35
CA GLN A 7 -0.07 13.09 26.34
C GLN A 7 0.81 11.83 26.41
N LEU A 8 0.52 10.85 25.54
CA LEU A 8 1.49 9.84 25.16
C LEU A 8 2.73 10.61 24.69
N ALA A 9 3.80 10.54 25.47
CA ALA A 9 5.09 11.11 25.10
C ALA A 9 5.44 10.60 23.70
N LEU A 10 5.37 11.49 22.71
CA LEU A 10 5.76 11.19 21.33
C LEU A 10 7.24 10.82 21.39
N ASN A 11 7.52 9.53 21.20
CA ASN A 11 8.89 9.02 21.19
C ASN A 11 9.72 9.86 20.18
N PRO A 12 10.77 10.59 20.61
CA PRO A 12 11.53 11.51 19.75
C PRO A 12 12.06 10.85 18.48
N LEU A 13 12.27 9.54 18.53
CA LEU A 13 12.72 8.68 17.43
C LEU A 13 11.69 8.56 16.29
N LYS A 14 10.38 8.60 16.58
CA LYS A 14 9.32 8.41 15.56
C LYS A 14 9.34 9.46 14.45
N PHE A 15 9.77 10.68 14.77
CA PHE A 15 9.90 11.76 13.78
C PHE A 15 11.33 11.98 13.29
N ALA A 16 12.33 11.27 13.85
CA ALA A 16 13.71 11.39 13.41
C ALA A 16 13.86 10.87 11.96
N PHE A 17 13.17 9.77 11.63
CA PHE A 17 13.10 9.23 10.28
C PHE A 17 12.55 10.26 9.28
N ASN A 18 11.34 10.79 9.52
CA ASN A 18 10.69 11.76 8.63
C ASN A 18 11.55 13.02 8.47
N LYS A 19 12.12 13.55 9.56
CA LYS A 19 13.00 14.72 9.54
C LYS A 19 14.28 14.47 8.74
N SER A 20 14.88 13.29 8.88
CA SER A 20 16.08 12.90 8.13
C SER A 20 15.82 12.91 6.62
N VAL A 21 14.73 12.28 6.18
CA VAL A 21 14.33 12.27 4.77
C VAL A 21 14.05 13.69 4.26
N LEU A 22 13.22 14.47 4.97
CA LEU A 22 12.89 15.86 4.59
C LEU A 22 14.13 16.76 4.51
N SER A 23 15.10 16.58 5.42
CA SER A 23 16.36 17.34 5.40
C SER A 23 17.18 17.05 4.15
N SER A 24 17.18 15.79 3.69
CA SER A 24 17.88 15.38 2.48
C SER A 24 17.19 15.96 1.25
N LEU A 25 15.85 15.89 1.18
CA LEU A 25 15.09 16.47 0.06
C LEU A 25 15.38 17.96 -0.13
N ARG A 26 15.48 18.74 0.96
CA ARG A 26 15.79 20.18 0.92
C ARG A 26 17.18 20.48 0.35
N LYS A 27 18.19 19.63 0.62
CA LYS A 27 19.54 19.78 0.06
C LYS A 27 19.56 19.63 -1.46
N THR A 28 18.59 18.90 -2.02
CA THR A 28 18.44 18.68 -3.47
C THR A 28 17.80 19.85 -4.22
N HIS A 29 17.12 20.78 -3.54
CA HIS A 29 16.38 21.90 -4.16
C HIS A 29 17.25 23.13 -4.50
N GLY A 30 18.58 23.02 -4.48
CA GLY A 30 19.51 24.13 -4.70
C GLY A 30 19.59 24.72 -6.12
N SER A 31 18.77 24.27 -7.07
CA SER A 31 18.75 24.82 -8.43
C SER A 31 17.34 25.21 -8.84
N LEU A 32 17.11 26.52 -8.98
CA LEU A 32 15.90 27.15 -9.53
C LEU A 32 15.60 26.76 -10.99
N PHE A 33 16.50 26.03 -11.66
CA PHE A 33 16.46 25.79 -13.11
C PHE A 33 16.21 24.33 -13.52
N PHE A 34 16.10 23.38 -12.58
CA PHE A 34 15.84 21.98 -12.91
C PHE A 34 14.50 21.49 -12.35
N PRO A 35 13.65 20.83 -13.16
CA PRO A 35 12.45 20.18 -12.66
C PRO A 35 12.80 19.18 -11.55
N ASP A 36 12.00 19.12 -10.49
CA ASP A 36 12.16 18.24 -9.30
C ASP A 36 12.45 16.76 -9.62
N LYS A 37 12.07 16.33 -10.83
CA LYS A 37 12.22 14.97 -11.32
C LYS A 37 13.51 14.72 -12.10
N LEU A 38 14.13 15.72 -12.73
CA LEU A 38 15.23 15.50 -13.68
C LEU A 38 16.54 15.10 -12.97
N ASP A 39 17.22 14.07 -13.46
CA ASP A 39 18.54 13.64 -12.97
C ASP A 39 19.63 13.68 -14.07
N ILE A 40 20.35 14.79 -14.17
CA ILE A 40 21.45 14.95 -15.13
C ILE A 40 22.72 14.18 -14.74
N SER A 41 22.76 13.51 -13.57
CA SER A 41 23.91 12.74 -13.13
C SER A 41 23.91 11.31 -13.66
N TYR A 42 22.74 10.74 -13.97
CA TYR A 42 22.64 9.37 -14.49
C TYR A 42 23.47 9.18 -15.77
N PRO A 43 23.41 10.06 -16.79
CA PRO A 43 24.22 9.92 -18.01
C PRO A 43 25.74 9.95 -17.80
N ARG A 44 26.20 10.38 -16.61
CA ARG A 44 27.62 10.48 -16.27
C ARG A 44 28.16 9.24 -15.56
N LEU A 45 27.29 8.28 -15.21
CA LEU A 45 27.70 7.06 -14.54
C LEU A 45 28.43 6.13 -15.52
N SER A 46 29.54 5.56 -15.06
CA SER A 46 30.23 4.47 -15.73
C SER A 46 29.42 3.16 -15.63
N SER A 47 29.72 2.20 -16.51
CA SER A 47 29.07 0.87 -16.46
C SER A 47 29.33 0.13 -15.14
N ILE A 48 30.46 0.39 -14.47
CA ILE A 48 30.77 -0.19 -13.16
C ILE A 48 29.83 0.39 -12.10
N GLU A 49 29.69 1.72 -12.04
CA GLU A 49 28.78 2.39 -11.11
C GLU A 49 27.31 1.99 -11.32
N ILE A 50 26.92 1.79 -12.58
CA ILE A 50 25.57 1.30 -12.92
C ILE A 50 25.36 -0.11 -12.35
N ASN A 51 26.28 -1.04 -12.61
CA ASN A 51 26.16 -2.43 -12.13
C ASN A 51 26.18 -2.51 -10.60
N GLU A 52 27.06 -1.74 -9.95
CA GLU A 52 27.10 -1.63 -8.49
C GLU A 52 25.78 -1.07 -7.93
N GLY A 53 25.26 0.00 -8.53
CA GLY A 53 23.99 0.62 -8.12
C GLY A 53 22.79 -0.31 -8.33
N ILE A 54 22.79 -1.15 -9.37
CA ILE A 54 21.78 -2.20 -9.56
C ILE A 54 21.89 -3.23 -8.43
N SER A 55 23.09 -3.77 -8.19
CA SER A 55 23.31 -4.77 -7.13
C SER A 55 22.89 -4.24 -5.76
N GLN A 56 23.32 -3.02 -5.40
CA GLN A 56 22.94 -2.36 -4.15
C GLN A 56 21.42 -2.21 -4.02
N LEU A 57 20.71 -1.91 -5.11
CA LEU A 57 19.25 -1.83 -5.09
C LEU A 57 18.62 -3.20 -4.82
N HIS A 58 19.12 -4.26 -5.48
CA HIS A 58 18.65 -5.63 -5.27
C HIS A 58 18.82 -6.08 -3.81
N ASP A 59 19.97 -5.76 -3.21
CA ASP A 59 20.34 -6.13 -1.84
C ASP A 59 19.57 -5.30 -0.80
N SER A 60 19.26 -4.04 -1.13
CA SER A 60 18.56 -3.12 -0.23
C SER A 60 17.07 -3.43 -0.05
N LEU A 61 16.46 -4.16 -0.99
CA LEU A 61 15.04 -4.49 -0.99
C LEU A 61 14.79 -5.80 -0.22
N PRO A 62 14.06 -5.77 0.91
CA PRO A 62 13.85 -6.96 1.70
C PRO A 62 13.04 -8.02 0.94
N SER A 63 13.19 -9.26 1.37
CA SER A 63 12.36 -10.37 0.93
C SER A 63 11.38 -10.74 2.04
N GLY A 64 10.14 -11.08 1.69
CA GLY A 64 9.15 -11.55 2.67
C GLY A 64 7.72 -11.25 2.25
N LYS A 65 6.79 -12.08 2.73
CA LYS A 65 5.35 -11.98 2.39
C LYS A 65 4.63 -10.78 3.01
N ASN A 66 5.26 -10.14 4.00
CA ASN A 66 4.70 -9.02 4.76
C ASN A 66 5.11 -7.65 4.23
N PHE A 67 5.88 -7.60 3.14
CA PHE A 67 6.31 -6.34 2.54
C PHE A 67 5.58 -6.11 1.23
N LEU A 68 5.15 -4.87 1.04
CA LEU A 68 4.75 -4.34 -0.26
C LEU A 68 5.71 -3.22 -0.66
N PHE A 69 5.71 -2.89 -1.93
CA PHE A 69 6.61 -1.95 -2.56
C PHE A 69 5.80 -0.94 -3.37
N ARG A 70 6.19 0.34 -3.31
CA ARG A 70 5.60 1.37 -4.16
C ARG A 70 6.66 2.28 -4.75
N GLY A 71 6.55 2.54 -6.05
CA GLY A 71 7.43 3.43 -6.79
C GLY A 71 6.77 4.78 -6.91
N THR A 72 7.55 5.85 -6.73
CA THR A 72 7.08 7.20 -6.94
C THR A 72 8.17 8.03 -7.62
N GLU A 73 7.78 8.80 -8.62
CA GLU A 73 8.69 9.66 -9.36
C GLU A 73 8.71 11.07 -8.76
N GLY A 74 9.91 11.65 -8.60
CA GLY A 74 10.10 12.96 -7.98
C GLY A 74 9.90 12.96 -6.47
N THR A 75 9.91 14.14 -5.85
CA THR A 75 9.95 14.26 -4.38
C THR A 75 8.59 14.55 -3.75
N LYS A 76 7.59 14.95 -4.55
CA LYS A 76 6.30 15.44 -4.03
C LYS A 76 5.58 14.48 -3.08
N GLU A 77 5.40 13.21 -3.47
CA GLU A 77 4.71 12.23 -2.61
C GLU A 77 5.50 11.98 -1.32
N VAL A 78 6.85 11.91 -1.43
CA VAL A 78 7.74 11.74 -0.28
C VAL A 78 7.64 12.92 0.67
N HIS A 79 7.73 14.15 0.15
CA HIS A 79 7.64 15.34 0.95
C HIS A 79 6.29 15.42 1.69
N GLU A 80 5.17 15.22 0.98
CA GLU A 80 3.83 15.23 1.58
C GLU A 80 3.68 14.14 2.65
N ALA A 81 4.02 12.88 2.33
CA ALA A 81 3.86 11.77 3.27
C ALA A 81 4.76 11.91 4.51
N MET A 82 6.02 12.36 4.35
CA MET A 82 6.91 12.62 5.49
C MET A 82 6.43 13.79 6.35
N THR A 83 5.78 14.80 5.75
CA THR A 83 5.24 15.96 6.47
C THR A 83 3.98 15.62 7.25
N THR A 84 3.06 14.85 6.67
CA THR A 84 1.80 14.47 7.31
C THR A 84 1.89 13.22 8.17
N ASP A 85 2.97 12.46 8.04
CA ASP A 85 3.12 11.10 8.57
C ASP A 85 2.16 10.08 7.95
N TYR A 86 1.60 10.34 6.76
CA TYR A 86 0.66 9.44 6.08
C TYR A 86 0.98 9.25 4.60
N LEU A 87 1.29 8.01 4.22
CA LEU A 87 1.43 7.56 2.82
C LEU A 87 0.09 7.04 2.31
N GLY A 88 -0.34 7.53 1.14
CA GLY A 88 -1.69 7.28 0.61
C GLY A 88 -2.73 8.33 1.03
N TRP A 89 -2.29 9.45 1.62
CA TRP A 89 -3.14 10.58 2.01
C TRP A 89 -2.67 11.93 1.42
N SER A 90 -2.15 11.90 0.20
CA SER A 90 -1.60 13.10 -0.47
C SER A 90 -2.69 14.07 -0.93
N SER A 91 -2.29 15.31 -1.22
CA SER A 91 -3.14 16.34 -1.83
C SER A 91 -3.75 15.89 -3.16
N VAL A 92 -3.01 15.09 -3.94
CA VAL A 92 -3.46 14.50 -5.20
C VAL A 92 -4.49 13.39 -4.93
N GLN A 93 -4.19 12.49 -4.00
CA GLN A 93 -5.08 11.39 -3.63
C GLN A 93 -6.44 11.90 -3.16
N ARG A 94 -6.46 12.92 -2.30
CA ARG A 94 -7.71 13.52 -1.77
C ARG A 94 -8.59 14.20 -2.83
N ARG A 95 -8.04 14.55 -4.00
CA ARG A 95 -8.77 15.18 -5.12
C ARG A 95 -9.42 14.18 -6.07
N LYS A 96 -9.03 12.90 -6.02
CA LYS A 96 -9.62 11.83 -6.85
C LYS A 96 -11.10 11.59 -6.53
N ALA A 97 -11.79 10.86 -7.39
CA ALA A 97 -13.20 10.55 -7.20
C ALA A 97 -13.47 9.76 -5.90
N PRO A 98 -14.60 10.01 -5.20
CA PRO A 98 -15.04 9.21 -4.06
C PRO A 98 -15.67 7.89 -4.53
N SER A 99 -14.86 6.98 -5.08
CA SER A 99 -15.33 5.74 -5.70
C SER A 99 -14.69 4.50 -5.06
N HIS A 100 -15.48 3.44 -4.92
CA HIS A 100 -15.02 2.09 -4.59
C HIS A 100 -15.13 1.13 -5.79
N ASP A 101 -15.27 1.64 -7.02
CA ASP A 101 -15.24 0.82 -8.22
C ASP A 101 -13.81 0.31 -8.46
N LEU A 102 -13.55 -0.92 -8.02
CA LEU A 102 -12.25 -1.55 -8.15
C LEU A 102 -11.84 -1.70 -9.61
N VAL A 103 -12.78 -2.07 -10.49
CA VAL A 103 -12.44 -2.34 -11.91
C VAL A 103 -12.08 -1.04 -12.62
N ASP A 104 -12.84 0.04 -12.40
CA ASP A 104 -12.48 1.35 -12.95
C ASP A 104 -11.13 1.82 -12.41
N TYR A 105 -10.86 1.63 -11.12
CA TYR A 105 -9.60 2.02 -10.51
C TYR A 105 -8.37 1.39 -11.18
N LEU A 106 -8.47 0.12 -11.63
CA LEU A 106 -7.37 -0.57 -12.32
C LEU A 106 -7.01 0.08 -13.66
N VAL A 107 -7.92 0.86 -14.25
CA VAL A 107 -7.72 1.55 -15.52
C VAL A 107 -7.40 3.03 -15.30
N SER A 108 -8.23 3.71 -14.50
CA SER A 108 -8.20 5.17 -14.35
C SER A 108 -7.33 5.66 -13.19
N ASN A 109 -6.99 4.78 -12.23
CA ASN A 109 -6.37 5.13 -10.95
C ASN A 109 -7.11 6.27 -10.23
N ASN A 110 -8.42 6.41 -10.46
CA ASN A 110 -9.23 7.52 -9.97
C ASN A 110 -10.14 7.14 -8.81
N SER A 111 -9.53 6.76 -7.69
CA SER A 111 -10.23 6.64 -6.41
C SER A 111 -9.40 7.30 -5.32
N ARG A 112 -10.04 8.10 -4.48
CA ARG A 112 -9.40 8.67 -3.27
C ARG A 112 -9.24 7.63 -2.15
N TYR A 113 -9.98 6.53 -2.22
CA TYR A 113 -10.01 5.47 -1.22
C TYR A 113 -9.03 4.33 -1.51
N PHE A 114 -8.47 4.28 -2.72
CA PHE A 114 -7.58 3.22 -3.17
C PHE A 114 -6.15 3.70 -3.43
N PHE A 115 -5.18 2.89 -3.02
CA PHE A 115 -3.76 3.18 -3.15
C PHE A 115 -2.98 1.92 -3.58
N SER A 116 -2.43 1.92 -4.78
CA SER A 116 -1.68 0.77 -5.30
C SER A 116 -0.31 0.59 -4.65
N ALA A 117 0.00 -0.68 -4.36
CA ALA A 117 1.34 -1.17 -4.02
C ALA A 117 1.54 -2.56 -4.67
N SER A 118 2.78 -3.03 -4.77
CA SER A 118 3.08 -4.36 -5.32
C SER A 118 3.74 -5.25 -4.27
N PRO A 119 3.39 -6.54 -4.14
CA PRO A 119 4.14 -7.51 -3.36
C PRO A 119 5.47 -7.88 -4.05
N CYS A 120 5.68 -7.48 -5.30
CA CYS A 120 6.88 -7.78 -6.07
C CYS A 120 7.86 -6.60 -6.07
N LYS A 121 9.04 -6.80 -5.50
CA LYS A 121 10.12 -5.80 -5.47
C LYS A 121 10.68 -5.44 -6.84
N TYR A 122 10.39 -6.22 -7.89
CA TYR A 122 10.85 -5.96 -9.27
C TYR A 122 9.84 -5.15 -10.07
N THR A 123 8.53 -5.37 -9.86
CA THR A 123 7.46 -4.67 -10.58
C THR A 123 7.39 -3.19 -10.23
N VAL A 124 7.98 -2.78 -9.10
CA VAL A 124 7.97 -1.39 -8.62
C VAL A 124 8.94 -0.45 -9.36
N ARG A 125 9.98 -1.02 -9.99
CA ARG A 125 11.10 -0.26 -10.57
C ARG A 125 10.68 0.70 -11.68
N PRO A 126 9.82 0.30 -12.64
CA PRO A 126 9.37 1.20 -13.69
C PRO A 126 8.62 2.42 -13.13
N TYR A 127 7.82 2.23 -12.08
CA TYR A 127 7.05 3.31 -11.44
C TYR A 127 7.90 4.30 -10.65
N ALA A 128 9.07 3.89 -10.16
CA ALA A 128 9.96 4.79 -9.43
C ALA A 128 10.70 5.73 -10.39
N ALA A 129 11.30 5.21 -11.46
CA ALA A 129 12.11 6.03 -12.39
C ALA A 129 12.23 5.48 -13.82
N GLY A 130 11.46 4.46 -14.21
CA GLY A 130 11.55 3.81 -15.53
C GLY A 130 10.53 4.30 -16.57
N ILE A 131 9.46 4.99 -16.17
CA ILE A 131 8.43 5.49 -17.10
C ILE A 131 8.82 6.84 -17.72
N SER A 132 9.59 7.65 -17.00
CA SER A 132 9.95 9.00 -17.42
C SER A 132 10.70 8.99 -18.75
N ILE A 133 10.43 9.98 -19.61
CA ILE A 133 11.08 10.08 -20.92
C ILE A 133 12.58 10.43 -20.76
N VAL A 134 12.86 11.29 -19.77
CA VAL A 134 14.17 11.81 -19.44
C VAL A 134 14.71 11.15 -18.17
N PRO A 135 16.04 11.15 -17.94
CA PRO A 135 16.64 10.71 -16.70
C PRO A 135 15.97 11.34 -15.50
N CYS A 136 15.62 10.53 -14.50
CA CYS A 136 14.84 11.03 -13.38
C CYS A 136 15.22 10.43 -12.04
N LYS A 137 14.86 11.14 -10.97
CA LYS A 137 14.91 10.67 -9.59
C LYS A 137 13.56 10.09 -9.20
N GLY A 138 13.64 8.99 -8.48
CA GLY A 138 12.49 8.29 -7.93
C GLY A 138 12.75 7.80 -6.52
N TYR A 139 11.71 7.24 -5.92
CA TYR A 139 11.78 6.60 -4.63
C TYR A 139 11.00 5.29 -4.65
N ILE A 140 11.53 4.29 -3.96
CA ILE A 140 10.85 3.05 -3.67
C ILE A 140 10.53 3.05 -2.17
N TRP A 141 9.25 3.01 -1.86
CA TRP A 141 8.72 2.78 -0.53
C TRP A 141 8.71 1.29 -0.26
N VAL A 142 9.25 0.88 0.88
CA VAL A 142 9.11 -0.47 1.43
C VAL A 142 8.17 -0.38 2.63
N ILE A 143 7.00 -0.99 2.50
CA ILE A 143 5.90 -0.85 3.46
C ILE A 143 5.50 -2.21 4.01
N GLY A 144 5.04 -2.24 5.27
CA GLY A 144 4.36 -3.42 5.82
C GLY A 144 3.00 -3.65 5.17
N LEU A 145 2.33 -4.74 5.55
CA LEU A 145 0.93 -4.93 5.17
C LEU A 145 0.05 -3.83 5.77
N PRO A 146 -0.88 -3.24 4.98
CA PRO A 146 -1.77 -2.19 5.45
C PRO A 146 -2.83 -2.73 6.40
N LYS A 147 -3.59 -1.85 7.05
CA LYS A 147 -4.77 -2.27 7.82
C LYS A 147 -5.77 -3.04 6.94
N VAL A 148 -6.08 -2.50 5.76
CA VAL A 148 -7.08 -3.05 4.85
C VAL A 148 -6.54 -3.04 3.42
N TYR A 149 -6.70 -4.15 2.72
CA TYR A 149 -6.33 -4.25 1.30
C TYR A 149 -7.24 -5.19 0.54
N THR A 150 -7.06 -5.20 -0.77
CA THR A 150 -7.69 -6.16 -1.66
C THR A 150 -6.74 -6.59 -2.77
N ILE A 151 -7.02 -7.74 -3.37
CA ILE A 151 -6.25 -8.31 -4.49
C ILE A 151 -7.13 -8.31 -5.74
N PRO A 152 -6.85 -7.46 -6.74
CA PRO A 152 -7.61 -7.39 -7.99
C PRO A 152 -7.73 -8.72 -8.73
N GLN A 153 -6.63 -9.48 -8.84
CA GLN A 153 -6.64 -10.82 -9.45
C GLN A 153 -7.65 -11.76 -8.78
N LYS A 154 -7.75 -11.73 -7.44
CA LYS A 154 -8.73 -12.54 -6.69
C LYS A 154 -10.16 -12.17 -7.09
N HIS A 155 -10.44 -10.90 -7.36
CA HIS A 155 -11.78 -10.46 -7.79
C HIS A 155 -12.14 -11.06 -9.15
N LEU A 156 -11.19 -11.13 -10.07
CA LEU A 156 -11.42 -11.75 -11.38
C LEU A 156 -11.82 -13.22 -11.25
N PHE A 157 -11.18 -13.97 -10.34
CA PHE A 157 -11.52 -15.38 -10.11
C PHE A 157 -12.84 -15.60 -9.35
N LEU A 158 -13.20 -14.65 -8.48
CA LEU A 158 -14.41 -14.74 -7.64
C LEU A 158 -15.65 -14.19 -8.34
N ASN A 159 -15.51 -13.19 -9.20
CA ASN A 159 -16.59 -12.48 -9.85
C ASN A 159 -16.15 -11.88 -11.20
N GLU A 160 -16.03 -12.75 -12.20
CA GLU A 160 -15.69 -12.32 -13.57
C GLU A 160 -16.76 -11.38 -14.17
N GLU A 161 -18.04 -11.54 -13.79
CA GLU A 161 -19.16 -10.72 -14.27
C GLU A 161 -18.93 -9.23 -14.03
N MET A 162 -18.29 -8.85 -12.91
CA MET A 162 -17.96 -7.46 -12.60
C MET A 162 -17.04 -6.82 -13.67
N PHE A 163 -16.11 -7.60 -14.22
CA PHE A 163 -15.21 -7.16 -15.28
C PHE A 163 -15.89 -7.14 -16.64
N ASP A 164 -16.79 -8.09 -16.90
CA ASP A 164 -17.60 -8.11 -18.13
C ASP A 164 -18.60 -6.94 -18.17
N SER A 165 -19.22 -6.60 -17.05
CA SER A 165 -20.08 -5.42 -16.90
C SER A 165 -19.30 -4.13 -17.17
N TYR A 166 -18.09 -3.99 -16.64
CA TYR A 166 -17.22 -2.86 -16.98
C TYR A 166 -16.87 -2.84 -18.48
N SER A 167 -16.46 -3.97 -19.05
CA SER A 167 -16.10 -4.09 -20.47
C SER A 167 -17.25 -3.66 -21.38
N ARG A 168 -18.47 -4.13 -21.10
CA ARG A 168 -19.68 -3.74 -21.85
C ARG A 168 -19.94 -2.24 -21.78
N ARG A 169 -19.84 -1.63 -20.59
CA ARG A 169 -20.01 -0.18 -20.40
C ARG A 169 -18.97 0.62 -21.20
N GLN A 170 -17.70 0.21 -21.17
CA GLN A 170 -16.63 0.89 -21.91
C GLN A 170 -16.80 0.77 -23.42
N ILE A 171 -17.11 -0.44 -23.94
CA ILE A 171 -17.30 -0.65 -25.38
C ILE A 171 -18.45 0.20 -25.94
N GLN A 172 -19.53 0.37 -25.17
CA GLN A 172 -20.66 1.23 -25.55
C GLN A 172 -20.31 2.73 -25.60
N GLN A 173 -19.22 3.13 -24.96
CA GLN A 173 -18.76 4.52 -24.87
C GLN A 173 -17.62 4.83 -25.85
N LEU A 174 -17.11 3.85 -26.60
CA LEU A 174 -16.01 4.07 -27.54
C LEU A 174 -16.44 4.91 -28.74
N GLU A 175 -15.60 5.88 -29.09
CA GLU A 175 -15.75 6.63 -30.33
C GLU A 175 -15.27 5.80 -31.55
N GLU A 176 -15.68 6.21 -32.76
CA GLU A 176 -15.30 5.53 -33.99
C GLU A 176 -13.77 5.54 -34.17
N GLY A 177 -13.17 4.35 -34.24
CA GLY A 177 -11.72 4.16 -34.38
C GLY A 177 -10.97 3.90 -33.07
N GLU A 178 -11.61 4.04 -31.91
CA GLU A 178 -11.01 3.67 -30.63
C GLU A 178 -10.99 2.16 -30.42
N LYS A 179 -9.95 1.66 -29.73
CA LYS A 179 -9.80 0.23 -29.41
C LYS A 179 -10.03 -0.01 -27.94
N TYR A 180 -10.92 -0.95 -27.64
CA TYR A 180 -11.07 -1.48 -26.29
C TYR A 180 -9.81 -2.26 -25.88
N HIS A 181 -9.28 -1.96 -24.69
CA HIS A 181 -8.23 -2.75 -24.06
C HIS A 181 -8.85 -3.73 -23.06
N PRO A 182 -8.73 -5.07 -23.25
CA PRO A 182 -9.38 -6.05 -22.39
C PRO A 182 -8.94 -5.98 -20.93
N ILE A 183 -9.85 -5.50 -20.06
CA ILE A 183 -9.54 -5.32 -18.63
C ILE A 183 -9.23 -6.65 -17.92
N LYS A 184 -9.88 -7.75 -18.31
CA LYS A 184 -9.64 -9.07 -17.71
C LYS A 184 -8.19 -9.52 -17.87
N ARG A 185 -7.58 -9.28 -19.03
CA ARG A 185 -6.16 -9.60 -19.27
C ARG A 185 -5.26 -8.72 -18.42
N THR A 186 -5.52 -7.41 -18.41
CA THR A 186 -4.78 -6.47 -17.56
C THR A 186 -4.85 -6.88 -16.09
N THR A 187 -6.02 -7.28 -15.59
CA THR A 187 -6.19 -7.76 -14.22
C THR A 187 -5.50 -9.08 -13.97
N ALA A 188 -5.58 -10.04 -14.90
CA ALA A 188 -4.89 -11.33 -14.77
C ALA A 188 -3.35 -11.17 -14.70
N ASP A 189 -2.79 -10.21 -15.42
CA ASP A 189 -1.35 -9.90 -15.42
C ASP A 189 -0.95 -8.95 -14.27
N ASN A 190 -1.91 -8.40 -13.52
CA ASN A 190 -1.67 -7.42 -12.47
C ASN A 190 -1.37 -8.07 -11.11
N ASN A 191 -0.09 -8.06 -10.70
CA ASN A 191 0.33 -8.58 -9.40
C ASN A 191 0.17 -7.58 -8.23
N GLU A 192 -0.42 -6.40 -8.46
CA GLU A 192 -0.57 -5.36 -7.45
C GLU A 192 -1.60 -5.72 -6.38
N VAL A 193 -1.43 -5.07 -5.23
CA VAL A 193 -2.36 -5.02 -4.12
C VAL A 193 -2.94 -3.60 -4.08
N THR A 194 -4.25 -3.51 -3.89
CA THR A 194 -4.92 -2.23 -3.68
C THR A 194 -5.11 -2.02 -2.19
N VAL A 195 -4.36 -1.08 -1.61
CA VAL A 195 -4.53 -0.65 -0.22
C VAL A 195 -5.78 0.22 -0.11
N ILE A 196 -6.58 -0.02 0.92
CA ILE A 196 -7.80 0.78 1.19
C ILE A 196 -7.46 1.81 2.26
N VAL A 197 -7.50 3.09 1.88
CA VAL A 197 -7.11 4.21 2.75
C VAL A 197 -8.29 4.93 3.39
N GLY A 198 -9.52 4.45 3.16
CA GLY A 198 -10.76 4.92 3.79
C GLY A 198 -11.99 4.34 3.10
N ALA A 199 -13.17 4.47 3.72
CA ALA A 199 -14.47 4.19 3.09
C ALA A 199 -15.34 5.45 2.97
N ARG A 200 -15.10 6.45 3.81
CA ARG A 200 -15.83 7.72 3.88
C ARG A 200 -14.86 8.89 3.83
N LYS A 201 -15.38 10.09 3.62
CA LYS A 201 -14.55 11.30 3.39
C LYS A 201 -13.66 11.62 4.60
N GLU A 202 -14.16 11.34 5.79
CA GLU A 202 -13.54 11.56 7.10
C GLU A 202 -12.56 10.46 7.50
N ASP A 203 -12.61 9.29 6.86
CA ASP A 203 -11.77 8.15 7.21
C ASP A 203 -10.32 8.39 6.77
N ASN A 204 -9.37 7.98 7.61
CA ASN A 204 -7.95 7.94 7.24
C ASN A 204 -7.34 6.62 7.70
N TRP A 205 -7.39 5.61 6.83
CA TRP A 205 -6.75 4.30 7.03
C TRP A 205 -5.40 4.20 6.31
N ALA A 206 -4.86 5.35 5.89
CA ALA A 206 -3.58 5.43 5.19
C ALA A 206 -2.43 4.90 6.06
N LEU A 207 -1.33 4.52 5.40
CA LEU A 207 -0.15 3.98 6.06
C LEU A 207 0.54 5.10 6.85
N LYS A 208 0.72 4.89 8.15
CA LYS A 208 1.42 5.84 9.01
C LYS A 208 2.92 5.69 8.81
N VAL A 209 3.58 6.69 8.26
CA VAL A 209 4.98 6.58 7.81
C VAL A 209 5.91 6.18 8.95
N SER A 210 5.74 6.77 10.13
CA SER A 210 6.55 6.48 11.32
C SER A 210 6.46 5.02 11.81
N GLU A 211 5.44 4.25 11.42
CA GLU A 211 5.18 2.90 11.95
C GLU A 211 5.09 1.82 10.86
N ASP A 212 4.49 2.13 9.71
CA ASP A 212 4.18 1.17 8.64
C ASP A 212 5.20 1.16 7.50
N VAL A 213 6.07 2.17 7.40
CA VAL A 213 7.12 2.24 6.37
C VAL A 213 8.41 1.71 6.96
N ALA A 214 8.95 0.64 6.41
CA ALA A 214 10.20 0.02 6.86
C ALA A 214 11.42 0.80 6.39
N LYS A 215 11.40 1.22 5.12
CA LYS A 215 12.46 2.05 4.54
C LYS A 215 11.96 2.78 3.30
N ILE A 216 12.68 3.82 2.93
CA ILE A 216 12.55 4.49 1.64
C ILE A 216 13.93 4.45 0.94
N ILE A 217 13.92 4.13 -0.34
CA ILE A 217 15.14 4.02 -1.15
C ILE A 217 15.04 5.06 -2.26
N GLN A 218 15.98 5.99 -2.30
CA GLN A 218 16.11 6.89 -3.45
C GLN A 218 16.80 6.14 -4.59
N VAL A 219 16.24 6.29 -5.78
CA VAL A 219 16.76 5.72 -7.02
C VAL A 219 16.89 6.80 -8.08
N ARG A 220 17.67 6.52 -9.12
CA ARG A 220 17.68 7.30 -10.36
C ARG A 220 17.62 6.37 -11.56
N GLY A 221 16.96 6.80 -12.63
CA GLY A 221 16.78 6.05 -13.87
C GLY A 221 17.25 6.83 -15.10
N PRO A 222 17.55 6.14 -16.22
CA PRO A 222 18.00 6.76 -17.47
C PRO A 222 16.88 7.43 -18.26
N GLY A 223 15.61 7.07 -17.98
CA GLY A 223 14.45 7.45 -18.78
C GLY A 223 14.35 6.72 -20.12
N ARG A 224 13.15 6.66 -20.70
CA ARG A 224 12.81 5.79 -21.86
C ARG A 224 13.49 6.19 -23.18
N LEU A 225 13.80 7.47 -23.40
CA LEU A 225 14.47 7.90 -24.65
C LEU A 225 15.99 7.79 -24.52
N LEU A 226 16.57 8.32 -23.45
CA LEU A 226 18.02 8.30 -23.27
C LEU A 226 18.53 6.89 -22.92
N GLY A 227 17.74 6.07 -22.20
CA GLY A 227 18.10 4.69 -21.89
C GLY A 227 18.40 3.83 -23.12
N LYS A 228 17.78 4.11 -24.28
CA LYS A 228 18.05 3.38 -25.53
C LYS A 228 19.46 3.62 -26.11
N PHE A 229 20.11 4.70 -25.68
CA PHE A 229 21.46 5.08 -26.12
C PHE A 229 22.50 4.89 -25.01
N MET A 230 22.10 4.32 -23.87
CA MET A 230 22.96 4.07 -22.72
C MET A 230 23.31 2.59 -22.59
N SER A 231 24.33 2.29 -21.77
CA SER A 231 24.77 0.92 -21.51
C SER A 231 23.79 0.10 -20.67
N SER A 232 22.77 0.75 -20.07
CA SER A 232 21.69 0.12 -19.32
C SER A 232 20.45 1.03 -19.27
N ASP A 233 19.27 0.42 -19.25
CA ASP A 233 17.98 1.06 -19.03
C ASP A 233 17.44 0.88 -17.59
N GLU A 234 18.25 0.28 -16.70
CA GLU A 234 17.88 -0.04 -15.32
C GLU A 234 17.97 1.15 -14.36
N ILE A 235 17.15 1.13 -13.31
CA ILE A 235 17.25 2.09 -12.23
C ILE A 235 18.37 1.70 -11.25
N VAL A 236 19.08 2.69 -10.73
CA VAL A 236 20.21 2.48 -9.82
C VAL A 236 19.93 3.06 -8.44
N HIS A 237 20.46 2.41 -7.41
CA HIS A 237 20.46 2.88 -6.03
C HIS A 237 21.18 4.23 -5.89
N VAL A 238 20.68 5.09 -5.00
CA VAL A 238 21.36 6.34 -4.60
C VAL A 238 21.66 6.35 -3.11
N GLN A 239 20.61 6.19 -2.28
CA GLN A 239 20.71 6.14 -0.83
C GLN A 239 19.44 5.53 -0.24
N ASP A 240 19.54 5.03 0.98
CA ASP A 240 18.41 4.53 1.74
C ASP A 240 18.23 5.24 3.09
N TRP A 241 16.99 5.24 3.55
CA TRP A 241 16.67 5.60 4.92
C TRP A 241 15.86 4.45 5.51
N THR A 242 16.41 3.83 6.56
CA THR A 242 15.71 2.78 7.32
C THR A 242 14.97 3.42 8.48
N ASN A 243 13.71 3.06 8.67
CA ASN A 243 12.88 3.57 9.75
C ASN A 243 13.05 2.70 11.01
N PRO A 244 13.69 3.19 12.09
CA PRO A 244 13.81 2.44 13.33
C PRO A 244 12.47 2.26 14.07
N GLY A 245 11.45 3.04 13.73
CA GLY A 245 10.11 2.94 14.29
C GLY A 245 9.21 1.91 13.60
N PHE A 246 9.69 1.30 12.50
CA PHE A 246 8.91 0.31 11.77
C PHE A 246 8.63 -0.92 12.62
N LYS A 247 7.37 -1.34 12.62
CA LYS A 247 6.95 -2.66 13.11
C LYS A 247 5.90 -3.25 12.18
N LYS A 248 5.94 -4.57 12.03
CA LYS A 248 4.85 -5.28 11.36
C LYS A 248 3.59 -5.13 12.19
N ARG A 249 2.47 -4.83 11.53
CA ARG A 249 1.15 -4.86 12.18
C ARG A 249 0.87 -6.27 12.66
N VAL A 250 0.15 -6.38 13.77
CA VAL A 250 -0.33 -7.65 14.30
C VAL A 250 -1.37 -8.26 13.35
N TRP A 251 -2.15 -7.41 12.68
CA TRP A 251 -3.24 -7.84 11.81
C TRP A 251 -3.32 -7.03 10.51
N SER A 252 -3.96 -7.62 9.51
CA SER A 252 -4.33 -7.00 8.24
C SER A 252 -5.59 -7.69 7.69
N LEU A 253 -6.54 -6.90 7.17
CA LEU A 253 -7.81 -7.36 6.60
C LEU A 253 -7.71 -7.41 5.08
N GLU A 254 -7.97 -8.58 4.50
CA GLU A 254 -8.21 -8.69 3.05
C GLU A 254 -9.71 -8.69 2.79
N ILE A 255 -10.20 -7.67 2.08
CA ILE A 255 -11.63 -7.53 1.76
C ILE A 255 -11.91 -7.79 0.28
N VAL A 256 -13.18 -8.06 -0.01
CA VAL A 256 -13.70 -8.13 -1.37
C VAL A 256 -14.74 -7.04 -1.65
N PHE A 257 -14.80 -6.64 -2.92
CA PHE A 257 -15.79 -5.73 -3.49
C PHE A 257 -16.74 -6.51 -4.40
N SER A 258 -18.04 -6.33 -4.21
CA SER A 258 -19.08 -6.84 -5.09
C SER A 258 -19.64 -5.74 -5.99
N GLU A 259 -20.23 -6.10 -7.12
CA GLU A 259 -20.91 -5.15 -8.00
C GLU A 259 -22.20 -4.63 -7.34
N GLY A 260 -22.23 -3.34 -6.99
CA GLY A 260 -23.40 -2.68 -6.39
C GLY A 260 -23.78 -3.18 -4.99
N ILE A 261 -24.96 -2.75 -4.52
CA ILE A 261 -25.51 -3.04 -3.17
C ILE A 261 -26.23 -4.41 -3.14
N LYS A 262 -26.22 -5.18 -4.23
CA LYS A 262 -27.00 -6.42 -4.34
C LYS A 262 -26.28 -7.58 -3.65
N ALA A 263 -26.92 -8.15 -2.63
CA ALA A 263 -26.43 -9.32 -1.89
C ALA A 263 -26.08 -10.52 -2.80
N GLU A 264 -26.77 -10.68 -3.94
CA GLU A 264 -26.57 -11.79 -4.88
C GLU A 264 -25.13 -11.91 -5.39
N HIS A 265 -24.47 -10.79 -5.74
CA HIS A 265 -23.09 -10.85 -6.24
C HIS A 265 -22.11 -11.29 -5.16
N TYR A 266 -22.35 -10.87 -3.91
CA TYR A 266 -21.55 -11.30 -2.77
C TYR A 266 -21.76 -12.79 -2.45
N ASP A 267 -22.99 -13.30 -2.53
CA ASP A 267 -23.27 -14.73 -2.33
C ASP A 267 -22.60 -15.59 -3.39
N LYS A 268 -22.63 -15.16 -4.67
CA LYS A 268 -21.89 -15.82 -5.77
C LYS A 268 -20.39 -15.85 -5.49
N MET A 269 -19.80 -14.74 -5.03
CA MET A 269 -18.37 -14.70 -4.65
C MET A 269 -18.04 -15.68 -3.54
N ASN A 270 -18.90 -15.80 -2.52
CA ASN A 270 -18.70 -16.77 -1.44
C ASN A 270 -18.83 -18.22 -1.93
N ALA A 271 -19.82 -18.52 -2.78
CA ALA A 271 -19.95 -19.85 -3.38
C ALA A 271 -18.70 -20.20 -4.19
N ARG A 272 -18.23 -19.27 -5.04
CA ARG A 272 -17.02 -19.45 -5.85
C ARG A 272 -15.76 -19.59 -4.99
N ALA A 273 -15.64 -18.82 -3.92
CA ALA A 273 -14.52 -18.95 -2.98
C ALA A 273 -14.46 -20.33 -2.31
N ARG A 274 -15.62 -20.95 -2.02
CA ARG A 274 -15.69 -22.33 -1.50
C ARG A 274 -15.29 -23.35 -2.55
N GLU A 275 -15.79 -23.20 -3.78
CA GLU A 275 -15.41 -24.07 -4.91
C GLU A 275 -13.90 -24.06 -5.16
N LEU A 276 -13.27 -22.89 -5.03
CA LEU A 276 -11.82 -22.71 -5.19
C LEU A 276 -11.02 -23.10 -3.93
N GLY A 277 -11.65 -23.53 -2.84
CA GLY A 277 -10.99 -23.89 -1.59
C GLY A 277 -10.36 -22.71 -0.83
N LEU A 278 -10.75 -21.47 -1.15
CA LEU A 278 -10.23 -20.27 -0.48
C LEU A 278 -10.88 -20.07 0.90
N ILE A 279 -12.11 -20.53 1.07
CA ILE A 279 -12.85 -20.55 2.33
C ILE A 279 -13.60 -21.89 2.49
N GLY A 280 -13.91 -22.27 3.72
CA GLY A 280 -14.68 -23.46 4.10
C GLY A 280 -16.20 -23.26 4.06
N SER A 281 -16.93 -24.33 4.36
CA SER A 281 -18.41 -24.38 4.35
C SER A 281 -19.08 -23.39 5.30
N ASP A 282 -18.42 -23.10 6.42
CA ASP A 282 -18.95 -22.26 7.50
C ASP A 282 -18.31 -20.88 7.57
N GLU A 283 -17.59 -20.51 6.50
CA GLU A 283 -16.89 -19.23 6.40
C GLU A 283 -17.52 -18.36 5.29
N ARG A 284 -17.28 -17.05 5.40
CA ARG A 284 -17.57 -16.04 4.40
C ARG A 284 -16.37 -15.10 4.22
N LEU A 285 -16.28 -14.46 3.06
CA LEU A 285 -15.31 -13.40 2.78
C LEU A 285 -15.61 -12.15 3.62
N LEU A 286 -14.63 -11.26 3.75
CA LEU A 286 -14.80 -9.96 4.40
C LEU A 286 -15.16 -8.88 3.38
N THR A 287 -16.00 -7.93 3.77
CA THR A 287 -16.43 -6.80 2.93
C THR A 287 -15.87 -5.45 3.41
N LEU A 288 -16.10 -4.39 2.64
CA LEU A 288 -15.80 -3.03 3.09
C LEU A 288 -16.58 -2.63 4.35
N ASP A 289 -17.81 -3.14 4.53
CA ASP A 289 -18.62 -2.87 5.73
C ASP A 289 -18.01 -3.53 6.97
N ASP A 290 -17.51 -4.77 6.84
CA ASP A 290 -16.78 -5.43 7.92
C ASP A 290 -15.54 -4.60 8.30
N ALA A 291 -14.71 -4.22 7.33
CA ALA A 291 -13.53 -3.40 7.58
C ALA A 291 -13.88 -2.05 8.23
N SER A 292 -14.89 -1.35 7.71
CA SER A 292 -15.35 -0.08 8.26
C SER A 292 -15.78 -0.18 9.72
N SER A 293 -16.31 -1.33 10.14
CA SER A 293 -16.77 -1.56 11.52
C SER A 293 -15.63 -1.80 12.52
N VAL A 294 -14.47 -2.33 12.08
CA VAL A 294 -13.41 -2.81 12.98
C VAL A 294 -12.06 -2.08 12.86
N VAL A 295 -11.77 -1.43 11.74
CA VAL A 295 -10.42 -0.90 11.42
C VAL A 295 -9.86 0.12 12.43
N ASP A 296 -10.75 0.84 13.10
CA ASP A 296 -10.44 1.81 14.15
C ASP A 296 -10.98 1.38 15.53
N SER A 297 -11.19 0.07 15.71
CA SER A 297 -11.53 -0.51 17.02
C SER A 297 -10.37 -0.40 18.01
N LYS A 298 -10.71 -0.18 19.28
CA LYS A 298 -9.74 0.00 20.35
C LYS A 298 -8.98 -1.31 20.61
N GLU A 299 -9.69 -2.42 20.51
CA GLU A 299 -9.22 -3.78 20.75
C GLU A 299 -8.11 -4.17 19.76
N LEU A 300 -8.33 -3.92 18.47
CA LEU A 300 -7.33 -4.19 17.43
C LEU A 300 -6.14 -3.23 17.49
N GLU A 301 -6.35 -1.99 17.94
CA GLU A 301 -5.27 -1.02 18.16
C GLU A 301 -4.45 -1.35 19.41
N GLU A 302 -5.08 -1.87 20.47
CA GLU A 302 -4.40 -2.36 21.67
C GLU A 302 -3.48 -3.53 21.34
N LEU A 303 -3.91 -4.46 20.47
CA LEU A 303 -3.05 -5.54 19.98
C LEU A 303 -1.81 -4.99 19.26
N ASN A 304 -2.00 -4.06 18.30
CA ASN A 304 -0.87 -3.41 17.62
C ASN A 304 0.03 -2.62 18.58
N THR A 305 -0.53 -2.02 19.63
CA THR A 305 0.21 -1.18 20.58
C THR A 305 1.09 -2.00 21.52
N HIS A 306 0.57 -3.14 22.01
CA HIS A 306 1.22 -3.93 23.06
C HIS A 306 2.06 -5.10 22.53
N TYR A 307 1.83 -5.55 21.30
CA TYR A 307 2.51 -6.71 20.76
C TYR A 307 3.33 -6.37 19.51
N THR A 308 4.36 -7.18 19.31
CA THR A 308 5.10 -7.29 18.06
C THR A 308 4.93 -8.69 17.48
N THR A 309 5.15 -8.80 16.17
CA THR A 309 5.08 -10.06 15.47
C THR A 309 6.14 -10.14 14.38
N THR A 310 6.59 -11.36 14.10
CA THR A 310 7.44 -11.66 12.94
C THR A 310 6.63 -11.77 11.65
N GLU A 311 5.33 -12.01 11.73
CA GLU A 311 4.40 -12.10 10.60
C GLU A 311 3.04 -11.47 10.92
N THR A 312 2.55 -10.63 10.02
CA THR A 312 1.25 -9.98 10.20
C THR A 312 0.15 -11.01 9.95
N HIS A 313 -0.74 -11.19 10.93
CA HIS A 313 -1.89 -12.07 10.77
C HIS A 313 -2.83 -11.52 9.70
N ARG A 314 -3.14 -12.31 8.68
CA ARG A 314 -4.02 -11.91 7.59
C ARG A 314 -5.40 -12.51 7.84
N VAL A 315 -6.35 -11.67 8.21
CA VAL A 315 -7.75 -12.07 8.33
C VAL A 315 -8.37 -12.01 6.93
N LEU A 316 -8.61 -13.19 6.36
CA LEU A 316 -9.10 -13.35 4.98
C LEU A 316 -10.59 -13.69 4.90
N LYS A 317 -11.16 -14.14 6.03
CA LYS A 317 -12.47 -14.77 6.13
C LYS A 317 -12.94 -14.79 7.57
N VAL A 318 -14.25 -14.90 7.77
CA VAL A 318 -14.89 -15.01 9.08
C VAL A 318 -16.01 -16.04 9.05
N HIS A 319 -16.52 -16.46 10.19
CA HIS A 319 -17.66 -17.36 10.24
C HIS A 319 -18.89 -16.74 9.55
N LYS A 320 -19.59 -17.52 8.69
CA LYS A 320 -20.73 -17.03 7.89
C LYS A 320 -21.91 -16.53 8.73
N GLY A 321 -22.02 -16.99 9.97
CA GLY A 321 -23.05 -16.55 10.92
C GLY A 321 -22.84 -15.14 11.48
N ILE A 322 -21.67 -14.54 11.28
CA ILE A 322 -21.41 -13.15 11.68
C ILE A 322 -22.01 -12.22 10.62
N PRO A 323 -23.01 -11.37 10.94
CA PRO A 323 -23.59 -10.46 9.96
C PRO A 323 -22.56 -9.45 9.43
N LEU A 324 -22.79 -8.93 8.22
CA LEU A 324 -21.91 -7.92 7.61
C LEU A 324 -21.85 -6.66 8.49
N GLY A 325 -20.64 -6.17 8.76
CA GLY A 325 -20.42 -4.96 9.56
C GLY A 325 -20.82 -5.07 11.04
N HIS A 326 -21.10 -6.28 11.55
CA HIS A 326 -21.45 -6.49 12.96
C HIS A 326 -20.19 -6.46 13.83
N LYS A 327 -19.87 -5.25 14.31
CA LYS A 327 -18.62 -4.90 14.99
C LYS A 327 -18.23 -5.87 16.11
N GLU A 328 -19.13 -6.12 17.07
CA GLU A 328 -18.81 -6.87 18.29
C GLU A 328 -18.35 -8.28 17.96
N SER A 329 -19.13 -9.00 17.14
CA SER A 329 -18.81 -10.38 16.73
C SER A 329 -17.59 -10.46 15.82
N LEU A 330 -17.36 -9.45 14.96
CA LEU A 330 -16.16 -9.38 14.14
C LEU A 330 -14.90 -9.19 15.01
N ILE A 331 -14.94 -8.28 15.98
CA ILE A 331 -13.81 -8.05 16.90
C ILE A 331 -13.53 -9.30 17.73
N GLU A 332 -14.56 -9.93 18.31
CA GLU A 332 -14.41 -11.15 19.10
C GLU A 332 -13.75 -12.26 18.29
N TYR A 333 -14.26 -12.50 17.08
CA TYR A 333 -13.70 -13.50 16.17
C TYR A 333 -12.25 -13.18 15.78
N MET A 334 -11.98 -11.95 15.35
CA MET A 334 -10.64 -11.53 14.92
C MET A 334 -9.60 -11.61 16.04
N VAL A 335 -9.95 -11.15 17.24
CA VAL A 335 -9.04 -11.19 18.40
C VAL A 335 -8.72 -12.63 18.77
N ALA A 336 -9.72 -13.50 18.83
CA ALA A 336 -9.53 -14.93 19.09
C ALA A 336 -8.65 -15.59 18.02
N GLU A 337 -8.88 -15.28 16.74
CA GLU A 337 -8.10 -15.81 15.63
C GLU A 337 -6.64 -15.32 15.68
N ILE A 338 -6.40 -14.04 15.93
CA ILE A 338 -5.06 -13.43 16.01
C ILE A 338 -4.27 -14.05 17.18
N GLN A 339 -4.88 -14.13 18.36
CA GLN A 339 -4.24 -14.68 19.56
C GLN A 339 -4.00 -16.19 19.43
N GLY A 340 -4.84 -16.91 18.69
CA GLY A 340 -4.68 -18.34 18.43
C GLY A 340 -3.66 -18.70 17.34
N SER A 341 -3.36 -17.76 16.43
CA SER A 341 -2.55 -18.03 15.22
C SER A 341 -1.11 -17.51 15.28
N THR A 342 -0.82 -16.54 16.14
CA THR A 342 0.42 -15.74 16.05
C THR A 342 1.33 -15.93 17.27
N LYS A 343 2.66 -16.03 17.04
CA LYS A 343 3.68 -15.82 18.09
C LYS A 343 3.77 -14.33 18.40
N LEU A 344 2.78 -13.80 19.12
CA LEU A 344 2.80 -12.43 19.61
C LEU A 344 3.85 -12.32 20.71
N GLU A 345 4.73 -11.33 20.59
CA GLU A 345 5.71 -11.00 21.63
C GLU A 345 5.29 -9.68 22.27
N GLU A 346 5.05 -9.69 23.58
CA GLU A 346 4.68 -8.50 24.33
C GLU A 346 5.85 -7.51 24.33
N LEU A 347 5.55 -6.25 24.04
CA LEU A 347 6.52 -5.18 24.11
C LEU A 347 6.86 -4.92 25.57
N VAL A 348 8.11 -5.21 25.96
CA VAL A 348 8.64 -4.88 27.28
C VAL A 348 8.44 -3.38 27.51
N ARG A 349 7.59 -3.02 28.48
CA ARG A 349 7.47 -1.64 28.93
C ARG A 349 8.79 -1.24 29.57
N CYS A 350 9.61 -0.49 28.85
CA CYS A 350 10.65 0.31 29.50
C CYS A 350 9.94 1.44 30.24
N ASP A 351 9.48 1.17 31.46
CA ASP A 351 9.11 2.19 32.42
C ASP A 351 10.34 3.07 32.62
N HIS A 352 10.37 4.20 31.92
CA HIS A 352 11.29 5.28 32.25
C HIS A 352 10.76 5.96 33.50
N SER A 353 10.82 5.26 34.63
CA SER A 353 10.81 5.91 35.93
C SER A 353 12.12 6.70 36.03
N TYR A 354 12.09 7.92 35.50
CA TYR A 354 13.02 8.95 35.94
C TYR A 354 12.68 9.20 37.42
N THR A 355 13.38 8.50 38.31
CA THR A 355 13.58 8.95 39.67
C THR A 355 14.36 10.25 39.58
N LEU A 356 13.68 11.37 39.86
CA LEU A 356 14.29 12.68 40.09
C LEU A 356 15.20 12.62 41.32
#